data_AF-A0A357GTU2-F1
#
_entry.id   AF-A0A357GTU2-F1
#
_cell.length_a   1.000
_cell.length_b   1.000
_cell.length_c   1.000
_cell.angle_alpha   90.00
_cell.angle_beta   90.00
_cell.angle_gamma   90.00
#
_symmetry.space_group_name_H-M   'P 1'
#
loop_
_entity.id
_entity.type
_entity.pdbx_description
1 polymer ?
#
loop_
_entity_poly.entity_id
_entity_poly.type
_entity_poly.pdbx_seq_one_letter_code
_entity_poly.pdbx_strand_id
1 'polypeptide(L)'
;MNINPERKNQRRVKNNLYLTKKFMKIDFTKEQYRNLMTMISIADGVVGILGDVIPEKDYKKLSGKMEELETYLLGYASDFDCNEFLDEDFYEDKILPIVSDFEEYSTHDNLSNDLAWRDFRREHTQEELDNMAKENGGYFGVALYDYEKKYWDEFEKNGYDRLEINK
;
A
#
# COMPACT_ATOMS: atom_id res chain seq x y z
N MET A 1 -40.86 54.79 -34.06
CA MET A 1 -39.70 54.21 -33.35
C MET A 1 -40.08 52.83 -32.86
N ASN A 2 -39.48 51.80 -33.45
CA ASN A 2 -39.76 50.39 -33.20
C ASN A 2 -39.02 49.95 -31.93
N ILE A 3 -39.74 49.54 -30.88
CA ILE A 3 -39.13 48.98 -29.68
C ILE A 3 -38.85 47.50 -29.98
N ASN A 4 -37.58 47.18 -30.25
CA ASN A 4 -37.11 45.84 -30.57
C ASN A 4 -37.46 44.82 -29.43
N PRO A 5 -38.21 43.74 -29.70
CA PRO A 5 -38.61 42.73 -28.71
C PRO A 5 -37.46 41.83 -28.20
N GLU A 6 -36.25 41.91 -28.78
CA GLU A 6 -35.11 41.05 -28.38
C GLU A 6 -34.51 41.40 -27.00
N ARG A 7 -34.82 42.56 -26.41
CA ARG A 7 -34.29 42.92 -25.08
C ARG A 7 -34.98 42.22 -23.91
N LYS A 8 -36.11 41.52 -24.12
CA LYS A 8 -36.82 40.79 -23.05
C LYS A 8 -36.32 39.37 -22.83
N ASN A 9 -35.62 38.75 -23.81
CA ASN A 9 -35.12 37.38 -23.66
C ASN A 9 -33.68 37.26 -23.14
N GLN A 10 -32.89 38.34 -23.12
CA GLN A 10 -31.55 38.31 -22.51
C GLN A 10 -31.54 38.46 -20.98
N ARG A 11 -32.66 38.90 -20.37
CA ARG A 11 -32.79 38.97 -18.90
C ARG A 11 -33.22 37.66 -18.25
N ARG A 12 -33.69 36.68 -19.03
CA ARG A 12 -34.07 35.34 -18.52
C ARG A 12 -32.93 34.32 -18.51
N VAL A 13 -31.75 34.68 -19.05
CA VAL A 13 -30.53 33.86 -19.00
C VAL A 13 -29.62 34.26 -17.82
N LYS A 14 -30.01 35.28 -17.03
CA LYS A 14 -29.29 35.72 -15.83
C LYS A 14 -29.95 35.29 -14.50
N ASN A 15 -30.80 34.26 -14.53
CA ASN A 15 -31.04 33.49 -13.32
C ASN A 15 -29.87 32.52 -13.14
N ASN A 16 -28.75 33.07 -12.71
CA ASN A 16 -27.86 32.51 -11.70
C ASN A 16 -28.11 31.03 -11.43
N LEU A 17 -27.62 30.19 -12.35
CA LEU A 17 -27.15 28.85 -12.04
C LEU A 17 -25.91 29.04 -11.14
N TYR A 18 -26.12 29.50 -9.91
CA TYR A 18 -25.21 29.14 -8.83
C TYR A 18 -25.45 27.65 -8.60
N LEU A 19 -24.89 26.82 -9.48
CA LEU A 19 -24.46 25.50 -9.09
C LEU A 19 -23.37 25.74 -8.04
N THR A 20 -23.79 26.01 -6.81
CA THR A 20 -22.96 25.76 -5.65
C THR A 20 -22.59 24.30 -5.77
N LYS A 21 -21.38 24.04 -6.26
CA LYS A 21 -20.80 22.70 -6.24
C LYS A 21 -20.90 22.28 -4.78
N LYS A 22 -21.82 21.36 -4.48
CA LYS A 22 -21.98 20.82 -3.13
C LYS A 22 -20.65 20.12 -2.84
N PHE A 23 -19.76 20.80 -2.14
CA PHE A 23 -18.52 20.19 -1.69
C PHE A 23 -18.91 18.95 -0.88
N MET A 24 -18.34 17.82 -1.24
CA MET A 24 -18.46 16.62 -0.41
C MET A 24 -17.83 16.95 0.93
N LYS A 25 -18.65 16.94 1.97
CA LYS A 25 -18.18 16.90 3.35
C LYS A 25 -18.13 15.44 3.73
N ILE A 26 -16.96 14.98 4.13
CA ILE A 26 -16.76 13.66 4.73
C ILE A 26 -16.54 13.94 6.21
N ASP A 27 -17.44 13.43 7.04
CA ASP A 27 -17.34 13.54 8.48
C ASP A 27 -16.74 12.24 9.02
N PHE A 28 -15.62 12.33 9.75
CA PHE A 28 -14.98 11.18 10.37
C PHE A 28 -15.43 11.02 11.83
N THR A 29 -15.53 9.79 12.31
CA THR A 29 -15.47 9.51 13.74
C THR A 29 -14.02 9.62 14.23
N LYS A 30 -13.81 9.73 15.55
CA LYS A 30 -12.47 9.70 16.16
C LYS A 30 -11.68 8.45 15.79
N GLU A 31 -12.33 7.30 15.82
CA GLU A 31 -11.74 6.02 15.44
C GLU A 31 -11.36 5.98 13.96
N GLN A 32 -12.22 6.47 13.07
CA GLN A 32 -11.90 6.53 11.64
C GLN A 32 -10.74 7.47 11.35
N TYR A 33 -10.67 8.61 12.04
CA TYR A 33 -9.54 9.52 11.93
C TYR A 33 -8.24 8.87 12.43
N ARG A 34 -8.27 8.21 13.59
CA ARG A 34 -7.11 7.45 14.11
C ARG A 34 -6.63 6.38 13.12
N ASN A 35 -7.55 5.63 12.52
CA ASN A 35 -7.21 4.62 11.51
C ASN A 35 -6.62 5.26 10.25
N LEU A 36 -7.18 6.38 9.80
CA LEU A 36 -6.63 7.15 8.68
C LEU A 36 -5.21 7.64 8.97
N MET A 37 -4.99 8.19 10.17
CA MET A 37 -3.66 8.64 10.61
C MET A 37 -2.67 7.47 10.67
N THR A 38 -3.08 6.32 11.22
CA THR A 38 -2.22 5.13 11.24
C THR A 38 -1.84 4.68 9.83
N MET A 39 -2.81 4.65 8.91
CA MET A 39 -2.57 4.28 7.51
C MET A 39 -1.64 5.26 6.80
N ILE A 40 -1.79 6.58 7.01
CA ILE A 40 -0.93 7.56 6.34
C ILE A 40 0.49 7.51 6.88
N SER A 41 0.68 7.35 8.20
CA SER A 41 2.03 7.23 8.78
C SER A 41 2.75 5.97 8.31
N ILE A 42 2.05 4.84 8.16
CA ILE A 42 2.61 3.63 7.53
C ILE A 42 3.00 3.94 6.08
N ALA A 43 2.09 4.54 5.31
CA ALA A 43 2.33 4.82 3.90
C ALA A 43 3.52 5.76 3.72
N ASP A 44 3.59 6.87 4.47
CA ASP A 44 4.67 7.84 4.43
C ASP A 44 6.03 7.19 4.75
N GLY A 45 6.10 6.43 5.85
CA GLY A 45 7.30 5.68 6.22
C GLY A 45 7.79 4.74 5.11
N VAL A 46 6.89 3.92 4.56
CA VAL A 46 7.22 2.97 3.49
C VAL A 46 7.67 3.70 2.22
N VAL A 47 6.92 4.71 1.75
CA VAL A 47 7.29 5.40 0.51
C VAL A 47 8.49 6.31 0.67
N GLY A 48 8.76 6.79 1.90
CA GLY A 48 9.97 7.53 2.26
C GLY A 48 11.20 6.66 2.08
N ILE A 49 11.20 5.47 2.69
CA ILE A 49 12.28 4.47 2.53
C ILE A 49 12.46 4.12 1.04
N LEU A 50 11.37 3.80 0.33
CA LEU A 50 11.46 3.46 -1.09
C LEU A 50 11.98 4.61 -1.96
N GLY A 51 11.62 5.86 -1.60
CA GLY A 51 12.10 7.06 -2.29
C GLY A 51 13.61 7.26 -2.15
N ASP A 52 14.18 6.85 -1.03
CA ASP A 52 15.61 6.97 -0.77
C ASP A 52 16.40 5.78 -1.36
N VAL A 53 15.83 4.56 -1.32
CA VAL A 53 16.51 3.33 -1.74
C VAL A 53 16.35 3.05 -3.25
N ILE A 54 15.25 3.50 -3.87
CA ILE A 54 14.95 3.24 -5.29
C ILE A 54 14.78 4.58 -6.04
N PRO A 55 15.87 5.34 -6.27
CA PRO A 55 15.80 6.70 -6.79
C PRO A 55 15.35 6.78 -8.26
N GLU A 56 15.41 5.68 -9.00
CA GLU A 56 15.00 5.62 -10.41
C GLU A 56 13.48 5.61 -10.60
N LYS A 57 12.71 5.42 -9.51
CA LYS A 57 11.25 5.41 -9.52
C LYS A 57 10.69 6.69 -8.91
N ASP A 58 9.44 6.99 -9.25
CA ASP A 58 8.71 8.18 -8.76
C ASP A 58 8.37 8.15 -7.25
N TYR A 59 8.95 7.24 -6.47
CA TYR A 59 8.66 7.10 -5.03
C TYR A 59 9.09 8.33 -4.24
N LYS A 60 10.19 9.00 -4.59
CA LYS A 60 10.58 10.23 -3.88
C LYS A 60 9.53 11.34 -4.02
N LYS A 61 8.91 11.45 -5.20
CA LYS A 61 7.81 12.39 -5.45
C LYS A 61 6.54 11.97 -4.73
N LEU A 62 6.28 10.67 -4.62
CA LEU A 62 5.13 10.16 -3.86
C LEU A 62 5.30 10.42 -2.36
N SER A 63 6.50 10.19 -1.81
CA SER A 63 6.86 10.47 -0.42
C SER A 63 6.58 11.92 -0.04
N GLY A 64 7.05 12.90 -0.81
CA GLY A 64 6.74 14.31 -0.50
C GLY A 64 5.23 14.61 -0.48
N LYS A 65 4.41 13.91 -1.27
CA LYS A 65 2.95 14.06 -1.23
C LYS A 65 2.30 13.40 -0.01
N MET A 66 2.89 12.30 0.48
CA MET A 66 2.40 11.63 1.68
C MET A 66 2.75 12.47 2.92
N GLU A 67 3.98 12.97 3.01
CA GLU A 67 4.44 13.89 4.05
C GLU A 67 3.57 15.16 4.11
N GLU A 68 3.27 15.78 2.96
CA GLU A 68 2.34 16.92 2.87
C GLU A 68 0.94 16.59 3.39
N LEU A 69 0.42 15.40 3.04
CA LEU A 69 -0.91 14.96 3.46
C LEU A 69 -0.95 14.62 4.95
N GLU A 70 0.05 13.92 5.46
CA GLU A 70 0.17 13.60 6.88
C GLU A 70 0.27 14.87 7.71
N THR A 71 1.14 15.81 7.32
CA THR A 71 1.27 17.12 7.97
C THR A 71 -0.05 17.88 7.98
N TYR A 72 -0.78 17.87 6.87
CA TYR A 72 -2.11 18.49 6.80
C TYR A 72 -3.09 17.84 7.77
N LEU A 73 -3.13 16.50 7.82
CA LEU A 73 -4.03 15.78 8.71
C LEU A 73 -3.66 16.02 10.17
N LEU A 74 -2.38 15.95 10.55
CA LEU A 74 -1.90 16.24 11.91
C LEU A 74 -2.40 17.58 12.48
N GLY A 75 -2.62 18.58 11.62
CA GLY A 75 -3.23 19.86 12.01
C GLY A 75 -4.63 19.75 12.65
N TYR A 76 -5.32 18.62 12.46
CA TYR A 76 -6.64 18.32 13.03
C TYR A 76 -6.59 17.27 14.15
N ALA A 77 -5.41 16.78 14.54
CA ALA A 77 -5.28 15.69 15.50
C ALA A 77 -6.01 15.94 16.83
N SER A 78 -5.93 17.16 17.34
CA SER A 78 -6.61 17.56 18.58
C SER A 78 -8.13 17.53 18.49
N ASP A 79 -8.73 17.80 17.31
CA ASP A 79 -10.19 17.76 17.12
C ASP A 79 -10.75 16.34 17.24
N PHE A 80 -9.89 15.32 17.09
CA PHE A 80 -10.23 13.91 17.12
C PHE A 80 -9.67 13.15 18.34
N ASP A 81 -9.12 13.86 19.34
CA ASP A 81 -8.40 13.28 20.50
C ASP A 81 -7.27 12.32 20.08
N CYS A 82 -6.51 12.69 19.05
CA CYS A 82 -5.44 11.90 18.46
C CYS A 82 -4.06 12.59 18.60
N ASN A 83 -3.81 13.26 19.72
CA ASN A 83 -2.55 13.98 19.93
C ASN A 83 -1.34 13.05 20.08
N GLU A 84 -1.55 11.75 20.28
CA GLU A 84 -0.49 10.74 20.28
C GLU A 84 0.34 10.74 18.99
N PHE A 85 -0.24 11.13 17.86
CA PHE A 85 0.48 11.23 16.57
C PHE A 85 1.42 12.44 16.47
N LEU A 86 1.39 13.35 17.45
CA LEU A 86 2.31 14.49 17.53
C LEU A 86 3.54 14.16 18.38
N ASP A 87 3.58 12.99 19.00
CA ASP A 87 4.73 12.52 19.77
C ASP A 87 5.87 12.13 18.82
N GLU A 88 7.09 12.55 19.14
CA GLU A 88 8.27 12.29 18.30
C GLU A 88 8.55 10.79 18.19
N ASP A 89 8.28 10.03 19.26
CA ASP A 89 8.52 8.59 19.33
C ASP A 89 7.36 7.75 18.77
N PHE A 90 6.25 8.37 18.33
CA PHE A 90 5.06 7.63 17.90
C PHE A 90 5.36 6.71 16.72
N TYR A 91 6.17 7.17 15.77
CA TYR A 91 6.54 6.39 14.61
C TYR A 91 7.33 5.14 15.03
N GLU A 92 8.40 5.30 15.81
CA GLU A 92 9.21 4.17 16.28
C GLU A 92 8.41 3.18 17.13
N ASP A 93 7.53 3.66 18.00
CA ASP A 93 6.83 2.80 18.98
C ASP A 93 5.59 2.11 18.42
N LYS A 94 4.92 2.71 17.43
CA LYS A 94 3.60 2.24 16.96
C LYS A 94 3.57 1.87 15.50
N ILE A 95 4.30 2.59 14.65
CA ILE A 95 4.23 2.40 13.20
C ILE A 95 5.32 1.46 12.72
N LEU A 96 6.57 1.69 13.14
CA LEU A 96 7.71 0.87 12.74
C LEU A 96 7.51 -0.63 13.03
N PRO A 97 6.96 -1.07 14.19
CA PRO A 97 6.72 -2.49 14.44
C PRO A 97 5.76 -3.12 13.43
N ILE A 98 4.71 -2.40 13.01
CA ILE A 98 3.75 -2.89 12.01
C ILE A 98 4.45 -3.09 10.66
N VAL A 99 5.29 -2.13 10.26
CA VAL A 99 6.06 -2.21 9.02
C VAL A 99 7.07 -3.35 9.10
N SER A 100 7.80 -3.48 10.20
CA SER A 100 8.79 -4.54 10.40
C SER A 100 8.17 -5.94 10.40
N ASP A 101 7.02 -6.15 11.05
CA ASP A 101 6.31 -7.44 11.01
C ASP A 101 5.90 -7.81 9.58
N PHE A 102 5.43 -6.83 8.80
CA PHE A 102 5.08 -7.04 7.40
C PHE A 102 6.31 -7.32 6.52
N GLU A 103 7.41 -6.60 6.72
CA GLU A 103 8.67 -6.81 6.00
C GLU A 103 9.27 -8.20 6.29
N GLU A 104 9.26 -8.62 7.56
CA GLU A 104 9.71 -9.95 7.97
C GLU A 104 8.86 -11.05 7.33
N TYR A 105 7.53 -10.93 7.42
CA TYR A 105 6.61 -11.88 6.76
C TYR A 105 6.86 -11.92 5.25
N SER A 106 6.95 -10.76 4.60
CA SER A 106 7.15 -10.67 3.14
C SER A 106 8.49 -11.27 2.71
N THR A 107 9.53 -11.09 3.52
CA THR A 107 10.85 -11.69 3.27
C THR A 107 10.79 -13.21 3.41
N HIS A 108 10.16 -13.71 4.47
CA HIS A 108 9.94 -15.14 4.68
C HIS A 108 9.16 -15.79 3.53
N ASP A 109 8.06 -15.17 3.11
CA ASP A 109 7.18 -15.67 2.04
C ASP A 109 7.90 -15.72 0.69
N ASN A 110 8.48 -14.60 0.26
CA ASN A 110 9.17 -14.53 -1.03
C ASN A 110 10.35 -15.50 -1.09
N LEU A 111 11.16 -15.58 -0.03
CA LEU A 111 12.30 -16.46 -0.02
C LEU A 111 11.90 -17.94 0.00
N SER A 112 10.83 -18.29 0.73
CA SER A 112 10.30 -19.65 0.74
C SER A 112 9.79 -20.06 -0.64
N ASN A 113 9.05 -19.17 -1.32
CA ASN A 113 8.55 -19.40 -2.67
C ASN A 113 9.69 -19.54 -3.70
N ASP A 114 10.68 -18.66 -3.65
CA ASP A 114 11.81 -18.68 -4.59
C ASP A 114 12.66 -19.95 -4.42
N LEU A 115 12.93 -20.37 -3.19
CA LEU A 115 13.67 -21.59 -2.91
C LEU A 115 12.86 -22.85 -3.25
N ALA A 116 11.54 -22.82 -3.01
CA ALA A 116 10.65 -23.89 -3.41
C ALA A 116 10.68 -24.09 -4.92
N TRP A 117 10.52 -23.01 -5.70
CA TRP A 117 10.61 -23.06 -7.16
C TRP A 117 11.96 -23.55 -7.66
N ARG A 118 13.05 -23.11 -7.02
CA ARG A 118 14.41 -23.54 -7.36
C ARG A 118 14.54 -25.06 -7.28
N ASP A 119 14.10 -25.64 -6.17
CA ASP A 119 14.24 -27.08 -5.93
C ASP A 119 13.23 -27.87 -6.76
N PHE A 120 11.99 -27.40 -6.85
CA PHE A 120 10.96 -27.99 -7.69
C PHE A 120 11.42 -28.14 -9.16
N ARG A 121 12.08 -27.12 -9.71
CA ARG A 121 12.63 -27.15 -11.08
C ARG A 121 13.90 -28.01 -11.23
N ARG A 122 14.58 -28.36 -10.14
CA ARG A 122 15.72 -29.30 -10.16
C ARG A 122 15.25 -30.74 -10.18
N GLU A 123 14.09 -31.00 -9.58
CA GLU A 123 13.50 -32.33 -9.47
C GLU A 123 12.59 -32.70 -10.65
N HIS A 124 12.17 -31.72 -11.45
CA HIS A 124 11.28 -31.93 -12.59
C HIS A 124 11.89 -31.44 -13.90
N THR A 125 11.66 -32.21 -14.95
CA THR A 125 11.94 -31.81 -16.33
C THR A 125 10.92 -30.79 -16.83
N GLN A 126 11.28 -30.03 -17.86
CA GLN A 126 10.36 -29.08 -18.48
C GLN A 126 9.08 -29.76 -19.01
N GLU A 127 9.18 -30.99 -19.50
CA GLU A 127 8.02 -31.75 -19.98
C GLU A 127 7.05 -32.11 -18.84
N GLU A 128 7.57 -32.53 -17.69
CA GLU A 128 6.75 -32.80 -16.50
C GLU A 128 6.06 -31.53 -16.01
N LEU A 129 6.77 -30.40 -15.98
CA LEU A 129 6.21 -29.10 -15.63
C LEU A 129 5.11 -28.68 -16.60
N ASP A 130 5.32 -28.83 -17.91
CA ASP A 130 4.33 -28.49 -18.92
C ASP A 130 3.07 -29.36 -18.81
N ASN A 131 3.22 -30.64 -18.45
CA ASN A 131 2.09 -31.54 -18.23
C ASN A 131 1.32 -31.17 -16.96
N MET A 132 2.00 -30.90 -15.85
CA MET A 132 1.36 -30.40 -14.62
C MET A 132 0.64 -29.06 -14.86
N ALA A 133 1.22 -28.15 -15.64
CA ALA A 133 0.58 -26.89 -15.99
C ALA A 133 -0.72 -27.11 -16.76
N LYS A 134 -0.75 -28.06 -17.71
CA LYS A 134 -1.98 -28.40 -18.45
C LYS A 134 -3.05 -28.99 -17.55
N GLU A 135 -2.67 -29.89 -16.65
CA GLU A 135 -3.59 -30.54 -15.70
C GLU A 135 -4.17 -29.56 -14.69
N ASN A 136 -3.36 -28.62 -14.20
CA ASN A 136 -3.73 -27.69 -13.14
C ASN A 136 -4.11 -26.29 -13.63
N GLY A 137 -4.32 -26.08 -14.93
CA GLY A 137 -4.68 -24.77 -15.49
C GLY A 137 -3.62 -23.68 -15.27
N GLY A 138 -2.35 -24.06 -15.20
CA GLY A 138 -1.20 -23.18 -14.95
C GLY A 138 -0.95 -22.87 -13.47
N TYR A 139 -1.76 -23.41 -12.55
CA TYR A 139 -1.58 -23.21 -11.11
C TYR A 139 -0.68 -24.31 -10.51
N PHE A 140 0.40 -23.91 -9.85
CA PHE A 140 1.35 -24.84 -9.22
C PHE A 140 1.28 -24.88 -7.70
N GLY A 141 0.39 -24.12 -7.06
CA GLY A 141 0.40 -23.98 -5.60
C GLY A 141 0.26 -25.32 -4.85
N VAL A 142 -0.55 -26.25 -5.35
CA VAL A 142 -0.66 -27.59 -4.72
C VAL A 142 0.64 -28.39 -4.85
N ALA A 143 1.31 -28.32 -6.01
CA ALA A 143 2.56 -29.05 -6.25
C ALA A 143 3.75 -28.44 -5.50
N LEU A 144 3.71 -27.13 -5.26
CA LEU A 144 4.76 -26.39 -4.53
C LEU A 144 4.58 -26.41 -3.02
N TYR A 145 3.38 -26.71 -2.53
CA TYR A 145 3.05 -26.58 -1.11
C TYR A 145 4.07 -27.24 -0.19
N ASP A 146 4.46 -28.49 -0.45
CA ASP A 146 5.43 -29.20 0.40
C ASP A 146 6.82 -28.58 0.36
N TYR A 147 7.22 -28.01 -0.80
CA TYR A 147 8.48 -27.30 -0.95
C TYR A 147 8.46 -25.95 -0.21
N GLU A 148 7.39 -25.18 -0.38
CA GLU A 148 7.21 -23.88 0.29
C GLU A 148 7.15 -24.07 1.80
N LYS A 149 6.35 -25.05 2.26
CA LYS A 149 6.21 -25.37 3.68
C LYS A 149 7.54 -25.77 4.32
N LYS A 150 8.37 -26.56 3.63
CA LYS A 150 9.70 -26.94 4.13
C LYS A 150 10.56 -25.70 4.44
N TYR A 151 10.55 -24.71 3.54
CA TYR A 151 11.33 -23.49 3.74
C TYR A 151 10.71 -22.56 4.79
N TRP A 152 9.38 -22.44 4.76
CA TRP A 152 8.63 -21.70 5.77
C TRP A 152 8.94 -22.20 7.19
N ASP A 153 8.80 -23.51 7.41
CA ASP A 153 9.05 -24.13 8.71
C ASP A 153 10.52 -23.98 9.15
N GLU A 154 11.47 -23.98 8.21
CA GLU A 154 12.89 -23.78 8.54
C GLU A 154 13.16 -22.35 8.98
N PHE A 155 12.60 -21.35 8.28
CA PHE A 155 12.78 -19.95 8.61
C PHE A 155 12.04 -19.55 9.89
N GLU A 156 10.81 -20.05 10.11
CA GLU A 156 10.08 -19.85 11.36
C GLU A 156 10.87 -20.37 12.58
N LYS A 157 11.56 -21.49 12.41
CA LYS A 157 12.28 -22.15 13.51
C LYS A 157 13.70 -21.62 13.74
N ASN A 158 14.42 -21.29 12.67
CA ASN A 158 15.86 -21.00 12.73
C ASN A 158 16.22 -19.62 12.17
N GLY A 159 15.24 -18.80 11.77
CA GLY A 159 15.47 -17.59 10.99
C GLY A 159 16.29 -17.89 9.74
N TYR A 160 17.22 -17.00 9.40
CA TYR A 160 18.10 -17.13 8.24
C TYR A 160 19.49 -17.72 8.57
N ASP A 161 19.72 -18.18 9.80
CA ASP A 161 21.05 -18.58 10.29
C ASP A 161 21.70 -19.73 9.50
N ARG A 162 20.88 -20.56 8.84
CA ARG A 162 21.33 -21.70 8.04
C ARG A 162 21.19 -21.49 6.54
N LEU A 163 20.81 -20.28 6.12
CA LEU A 163 20.75 -19.94 4.71
C LEU A 163 22.16 -19.71 4.18
N GLU A 164 22.64 -20.64 3.34
CA GLU A 164 23.95 -20.55 2.71
C GLU A 164 23.86 -20.35 1.20
N ILE A 165 24.73 -19.49 0.67
CA ILE A 165 24.90 -19.28 -0.78
C ILE A 165 26.12 -20.08 -1.23
N ASN A 166 25.86 -21.15 -1.99
CA ASN A 166 26.92 -21.91 -2.65
C ASN A 166 27.56 -21.07 -3.76
N LYS A 167 28.90 -21.06 -3.81
CA LYS A 167 29.69 -20.44 -4.89
C LYS A 167 29.89 -21.39 -6.06
#